data_AF-A0A0C3I6V6-F1
#
_entry.id   AF-A0A0C3I6V6-F1
#
_cell.length_a   1.000
_cell.length_b   1.000
_cell.length_c   1.000
_cell.angle_alpha   90.00
_cell.angle_beta   90.00
_cell.angle_gamma   90.00
#
_symmetry.space_group_name_H-M   'P 1'
#
loop_
_entity.id
_entity.type
_entity.pdbx_description
1 polymer ?
#
loop_
_entity_poly.entity_id
_entity_poly.type
_entity_poly.pdbx_seq_one_letter_code
_entity_poly.pdbx_strand_id
1 'polypeptide(L)'
;MSNPLIPATPYHEKYSSKTTRHSLSAICKERTGHKPYPWQLDCAEAFVLGIDCIVLAGTGFGKTLPFTIPSLLYLDKITIIISPLNALEEDQAGLKAAVVNHETFDSKLLQELKEMSYQVIFTSPEMALKNSQLNSLLATPAYHKCMLSIVVDEAHCISQWGGNF
;
A
#
# COMPACT_ATOMS: atom_id res chain seq x y z
N MET A 1 32.39 10.18 9.64
CA MET A 1 31.28 10.97 10.22
C MET A 1 30.69 11.82 9.12
N SER A 2 29.50 11.43 8.62
CA SER A 2 28.51 12.30 7.97
C SER A 2 27.51 11.38 7.23
N ASN A 3 26.48 10.98 7.96
CA ASN A 3 25.28 10.33 7.45
C ASN A 3 24.49 11.38 6.65
N PRO A 4 24.13 11.17 5.37
CA PRO A 4 23.03 11.92 4.80
C PRO A 4 21.74 11.26 5.29
N LEU A 5 21.18 11.90 6.30
CA LEU A 5 19.81 11.76 6.76
C LEU A 5 18.85 11.75 5.56
N ILE A 6 17.88 10.84 5.63
CA ILE A 6 16.55 10.83 5.00
C ILE A 6 16.34 12.02 4.04
N PRO A 7 16.12 11.80 2.73
CA PRO A 7 15.77 12.88 1.83
C PRO A 7 14.51 13.55 2.37
N ALA A 8 14.62 14.85 2.68
CA ALA A 8 13.47 15.68 2.98
C ALA A 8 12.42 15.47 1.89
N THR A 9 11.19 15.15 2.30
CA THR A 9 10.04 15.09 1.42
C THR A 9 9.98 16.37 0.59
N PRO A 10 9.79 16.30 -0.74
CA PRO A 10 9.80 17.48 -1.59
C PRO A 10 8.45 18.21 -1.44
N TYR A 11 8.25 18.91 -0.31
CA TYR A 11 7.10 19.78 -0.15
C TYR A 11 7.33 21.09 -0.93
N HIS A 12 6.60 21.20 -2.04
CA HIS A 12 5.90 22.40 -2.53
C HIS A 12 6.70 23.61 -3.03
N GLU A 13 7.24 23.50 -4.24
CA GLU A 13 7.14 24.63 -5.19
C GLU A 13 6.30 24.32 -6.44
N LYS A 14 5.90 23.05 -6.67
CA LYS A 14 5.15 22.64 -7.87
C LYS A 14 3.98 21.65 -7.65
N TYR A 15 3.68 21.25 -6.42
CA TYR A 15 2.53 20.36 -6.18
C TYR A 15 1.22 21.08 -6.47
N SER A 16 0.32 20.41 -7.19
CA SER A 16 -1.01 20.88 -7.52
C SER A 16 -2.00 19.75 -7.28
N SER A 17 -2.84 19.87 -6.25
CA SER A 17 -3.88 18.88 -5.95
C SER A 17 -4.78 18.63 -7.17
N LYS A 18 -5.14 19.70 -7.90
CA LYS A 18 -5.91 19.58 -9.14
C LYS A 18 -5.23 18.68 -10.17
N THR A 19 -3.92 18.83 -10.37
CA THR A 19 -3.16 18.02 -11.33
C THR A 19 -3.01 16.59 -10.85
N THR A 20 -2.62 16.39 -9.58
CA THR A 20 -2.45 15.07 -8.97
C THR A 20 -3.74 14.26 -9.03
N ARG A 21 -4.86 14.83 -8.58
CA ARG A 21 -6.18 14.18 -8.62
C ARG A 21 -6.63 13.88 -10.03
N HIS A 22 -6.31 14.76 -10.99
CA HIS A 22 -6.60 14.49 -12.39
C HIS A 22 -5.83 13.27 -12.90
N SER A 23 -4.53 13.18 -12.63
CA SER A 23 -3.70 12.02 -12.98
C SER A 23 -4.20 10.74 -12.31
N LEU A 24 -4.48 10.76 -11.00
CA LEU A 24 -5.03 9.63 -10.25
C LEU A 24 -6.38 9.15 -10.84
N SER A 25 -7.28 10.09 -11.16
CA SER A 25 -8.57 9.75 -11.78
C SER A 25 -8.41 9.22 -13.20
N ALA A 26 -7.47 9.76 -13.98
CA ALA A 26 -7.24 9.34 -15.36
C ALA A 26 -6.67 7.92 -15.42
N ILE A 27 -5.61 7.64 -14.65
CA ILE A 27 -4.99 6.32 -14.62
C ILE A 27 -5.93 5.26 -14.04
N CYS A 28 -6.71 5.61 -13.01
CA CYS A 28 -7.74 4.71 -12.48
C CYS A 28 -8.74 4.33 -13.57
N LYS A 29 -9.28 5.31 -14.31
CA LYS A 29 -10.24 5.06 -15.38
C LYS A 29 -9.64 4.26 -16.53
N GLU A 30 -8.39 4.53 -16.90
CA GLU A 30 -7.67 3.79 -17.94
C GLU A 30 -7.48 2.32 -17.56
N ARG A 31 -7.07 2.04 -16.32
CA ARG A 31 -6.69 0.69 -15.88
C ARG A 31 -7.87 -0.16 -15.39
N THR A 32 -8.92 0.47 -14.87
CA THR A 32 -10.08 -0.25 -14.30
C THR A 32 -11.39 -0.04 -15.05
N GLY A 33 -11.45 0.95 -15.94
CA GLY A 33 -12.72 1.43 -16.52
C GLY A 33 -13.59 2.27 -15.56
N HIS A 34 -13.20 2.39 -14.28
CA HIS A 34 -13.98 3.09 -13.26
C HIS A 34 -13.42 4.48 -12.95
N LYS A 35 -14.34 5.46 -12.83
CA LYS A 35 -14.00 6.78 -12.31
C LYS A 35 -14.09 6.75 -10.78
N PRO A 36 -13.02 7.10 -10.04
CA PRO A 36 -13.06 7.07 -8.59
C PRO A 36 -13.99 8.15 -8.03
N TYR A 37 -14.60 7.85 -6.89
CA TYR A 37 -15.37 8.81 -6.11
C TYR A 37 -14.46 9.89 -5.50
N PRO A 38 -14.98 11.10 -5.19
CA PRO A 38 -14.17 12.17 -4.60
C PRO A 38 -13.41 11.75 -3.33
N TRP A 39 -14.06 11.01 -2.42
CA TRP A 39 -13.41 10.55 -1.19
C TRP A 39 -12.30 9.52 -1.43
N GLN A 40 -12.39 8.73 -2.50
CA GLN A 40 -11.32 7.81 -2.89
C GLN A 40 -10.10 8.59 -3.37
N LEU A 41 -10.31 9.68 -4.10
CA LEU A 41 -9.23 10.58 -4.50
C LEU A 41 -8.63 11.32 -3.29
N ASP A 42 -9.42 11.67 -2.27
CA ASP A 42 -8.91 12.28 -1.04
C ASP A 42 -7.93 11.34 -0.31
N CYS A 43 -8.29 10.07 -0.17
CA CYS A 43 -7.41 9.05 0.41
C CYS A 43 -6.17 8.78 -0.46
N ALA A 44 -6.34 8.59 -1.76
CA ALA A 44 -5.24 8.33 -2.68
C ALA A 44 -4.23 9.51 -2.70
N GLU A 45 -4.73 10.74 -2.66
CA GLU A 45 -3.89 11.95 -2.60
C GLU A 45 -3.14 12.08 -1.28
N ALA A 46 -3.75 11.70 -0.15
CA ALA A 46 -3.05 11.64 1.14
C ALA A 46 -1.84 10.70 1.07
N PHE A 47 -1.95 9.55 0.40
CA PHE A 47 -0.82 8.61 0.24
C PHE A 47 0.30 9.23 -0.59
N VAL A 48 -0.04 9.92 -1.69
CA VAL A 48 0.95 10.63 -2.52
C VAL A 48 1.68 11.72 -1.75
N LEU A 49 0.99 12.37 -0.82
CA LEU A 49 1.52 13.43 0.04
C LEU A 49 2.28 12.91 1.27
N GLY A 50 2.26 11.60 1.53
CA GLY A 50 2.81 11.00 2.75
C GLY A 50 2.06 11.44 4.02
N ILE A 51 0.75 11.66 3.90
CA ILE A 51 -0.13 12.06 5.00
C ILE A 51 -0.88 10.83 5.51
N ASP A 52 -0.81 10.60 6.82
CA ASP A 52 -1.59 9.56 7.49
C ASP A 52 -3.09 9.90 7.49
N CYS A 53 -3.94 8.91 7.21
CA CYS A 53 -5.39 9.10 7.19
C CYS A 53 -6.15 7.91 7.76
N ILE A 54 -7.35 8.17 8.30
CA ILE A 54 -8.32 7.16 8.70
C ILE A 54 -9.50 7.23 7.73
N VAL A 55 -9.84 6.10 7.12
CA VAL A 55 -10.97 6.00 6.18
C VAL A 55 -12.12 5.27 6.87
N LEU A 56 -13.25 5.96 7.00
CA LEU A 56 -14.52 5.37 7.44
C LEU A 56 -15.45 5.21 6.23
N ALA A 57 -15.60 3.98 5.75
CA ALA A 57 -16.52 3.66 4.67
C ALA A 57 -17.18 2.30 4.88
N GLY A 58 -18.44 2.18 4.46
CA GLY A 58 -19.21 0.95 4.58
C GLY A 58 -18.63 -0.20 3.74
N THR A 59 -19.01 -1.43 4.05
CA THR A 59 -18.73 -2.60 3.21
C THR A 59 -19.35 -2.43 1.82
N GLY A 60 -18.64 -2.87 0.78
CA GLY A 60 -19.10 -2.75 -0.62
C GLY A 60 -18.92 -1.35 -1.24
N PHE A 61 -18.42 -0.34 -0.51
CA PHE A 61 -18.17 1.00 -1.06
C PHE A 61 -16.86 1.12 -1.86
N GLY A 62 -16.11 0.01 -2.04
CA GLY A 62 -14.87 0.01 -2.83
C GLY A 62 -13.69 0.65 -2.10
N LYS A 63 -13.46 0.27 -0.83
CA LYS A 63 -12.36 0.78 0.02
C LYS A 63 -10.97 0.41 -0.49
N THR A 64 -10.82 -0.69 -1.22
CA THR A 64 -9.53 -1.14 -1.74
C THR A 64 -8.98 -0.24 -2.83
N LEU A 65 -9.86 0.28 -3.70
CA LEU A 65 -9.46 1.10 -4.85
C LEU A 65 -8.58 2.31 -4.48
N PRO A 66 -8.94 3.17 -3.50
CA PRO A 66 -8.07 4.28 -3.12
C PRO A 66 -6.70 3.86 -2.58
N PHE A 67 -6.54 2.64 -2.07
CA PHE A 67 -5.25 2.12 -1.59
C PHE A 67 -4.31 1.76 -2.73
N THR A 68 -4.85 1.39 -3.89
CA THR A 68 -4.07 0.89 -5.03
C THR A 68 -3.92 1.91 -6.17
N ILE A 69 -4.80 2.91 -6.29
CA ILE A 69 -4.68 3.96 -7.30
C ILE A 69 -3.28 4.63 -7.28
N PRO A 70 -2.70 5.01 -6.13
CA PRO A 70 -1.35 5.60 -6.10
C PRO A 70 -0.29 4.69 -6.73
N SER A 71 -0.38 3.38 -6.52
CA SER A 71 0.53 2.39 -7.09
C SER A 71 0.43 2.27 -8.62
N LEU A 72 -0.70 2.69 -9.23
CA LEU A 72 -0.83 2.78 -10.70
C LEU A 72 0.00 3.91 -11.31
N LEU A 73 0.25 4.97 -10.54
CA LEU A 73 1.05 6.12 -10.96
C LEU A 73 2.53 5.96 -10.62
N TYR A 74 2.82 5.36 -9.47
CA TYR A 74 4.17 5.16 -8.94
C TYR A 74 4.56 3.68 -8.99
N LEU A 75 4.84 3.17 -10.18
CA LEU A 75 5.11 1.73 -10.42
C LEU A 75 6.40 1.21 -9.77
N ASP A 76 7.31 2.11 -9.39
CA ASP A 76 8.54 1.83 -8.65
C ASP A 76 8.33 1.83 -7.13
N LYS A 77 7.10 2.09 -6.67
CA LYS A 77 6.73 2.15 -5.26
C LYS A 77 5.85 0.97 -4.84
N ILE A 78 5.87 0.69 -3.55
CA ILE A 78 5.24 -0.47 -2.93
C ILE A 78 4.21 -0.01 -1.91
N THR A 79 2.99 -0.54 -2.01
CA THR A 79 1.95 -0.42 -0.98
C THR A 79 1.81 -1.76 -0.26
N ILE A 80 1.86 -1.73 1.06
CA ILE A 80 1.58 -2.90 1.90
C ILE A 80 0.17 -2.79 2.44
N ILE A 81 -0.63 -3.84 2.30
CA ILE A 81 -1.99 -3.92 2.83
C ILE A 81 -2.04 -5.06 3.84
N ILE A 82 -2.23 -4.71 5.11
CA ILE A 82 -2.41 -5.65 6.21
C ILE A 82 -3.91 -5.85 6.38
N SER A 83 -4.42 -7.06 6.11
CA SER A 83 -5.85 -7.38 6.21
C SER A 83 -6.05 -8.73 6.90
N PRO A 84 -7.07 -8.89 7.77
CA PRO A 84 -7.37 -10.16 8.43
C PRO A 84 -8.09 -11.15 7.51
N LEU A 85 -8.66 -10.68 6.40
CA LEU A 85 -9.27 -11.52 5.38
C LEU A 85 -8.22 -11.83 4.32
N ASN A 86 -8.16 -13.08 3.85
CA ASN A 86 -7.37 -13.46 2.68
C ASN A 86 -7.86 -12.62 1.49
N ALA A 87 -7.17 -11.51 1.22
CA ALA A 87 -7.48 -10.64 0.11
C ALA A 87 -7.29 -11.45 -1.17
N LEU A 88 -8.40 -11.65 -1.89
CA LEU A 88 -8.45 -12.41 -3.14
C LEU A 88 -7.44 -11.89 -4.15
N GLU A 89 -6.92 -12.81 -4.95
CA GLU A 89 -6.11 -12.61 -6.17
C GLU A 89 -6.89 -11.92 -7.31
N GLU A 90 -7.89 -11.10 -6.99
CA GLU A 90 -8.62 -10.36 -8.01
C GLU A 90 -7.75 -9.24 -8.57
N ASP A 91 -7.67 -9.19 -9.89
CA ASP A 91 -6.92 -8.26 -10.73
C ASP A 91 -6.90 -6.84 -10.12
N GLN A 92 -5.76 -6.47 -9.53
CA GLN A 92 -5.54 -5.17 -8.88
C GLN A 92 -5.31 -4.09 -9.93
N ALA A 93 -6.25 -3.93 -10.87
CA ALA A 93 -6.15 -2.98 -11.97
C ALA A 93 -4.85 -3.17 -12.80
N GLY A 94 -4.42 -4.42 -12.99
CA GLY A 94 -3.18 -4.77 -13.67
C GLY A 94 -1.89 -4.50 -12.88
N LEU A 95 -1.96 -4.27 -11.57
CA LEU A 95 -0.78 -4.23 -10.69
C LEU A 95 -0.29 -5.64 -10.37
N LYS A 96 1.03 -5.80 -10.27
CA LYS A 96 1.61 -7.02 -9.70
C LYS A 96 1.38 -6.98 -8.19
N ALA A 97 0.56 -7.91 -7.71
CA ALA A 97 0.29 -8.08 -6.31
C ALA A 97 0.84 -9.43 -5.81
N ALA A 98 1.31 -9.45 -4.57
CA ALA A 98 1.67 -10.67 -3.86
C ALA A 98 0.78 -10.82 -2.63
N VAL A 99 0.39 -12.06 -2.32
CA VAL A 99 -0.23 -12.42 -1.04
C VAL A 99 0.83 -13.11 -0.19
N VAL A 100 1.09 -12.58 1.01
CA VAL A 100 2.08 -13.08 1.97
C VAL A 100 1.37 -13.57 3.21
N ASN A 101 1.11 -14.88 3.26
CA ASN A 101 0.54 -15.59 4.40
C ASN A 101 1.37 -16.86 4.71
N HIS A 102 0.96 -17.65 5.69
CA HIS A 102 1.68 -18.88 6.07
C HIS A 102 1.73 -19.94 4.96
N GLU A 103 0.78 -19.93 4.02
CA GLU A 103 0.68 -20.90 2.94
C GLU A 103 1.49 -20.46 1.71
N THR A 104 1.57 -19.16 1.45
CA THR A 104 2.23 -18.59 0.26
C THR A 104 3.68 -18.17 0.50
N PHE A 105 4.08 -17.92 1.75
CA PHE A 105 5.41 -17.43 2.07
C PHE A 105 6.48 -18.53 2.03
N ASP A 106 6.99 -18.78 0.83
CA ASP A 106 8.06 -19.72 0.55
C ASP A 106 9.37 -19.02 0.10
N SER A 107 10.38 -19.82 -0.26
CA SER A 107 11.68 -19.31 -0.71
C SER A 107 11.60 -18.55 -2.04
N LYS A 108 10.66 -18.90 -2.92
CA LYS A 108 10.45 -18.25 -4.20
C LYS A 108 9.84 -16.86 -3.99
N LEU A 109 8.75 -16.76 -3.23
CA LEU A 109 8.12 -15.49 -2.92
C LEU A 109 9.08 -14.57 -2.16
N LEU A 110 9.84 -15.10 -1.21
CA LEU A 110 10.87 -14.32 -0.51
C LEU A 110 11.90 -13.73 -1.48
N GLN A 111 12.30 -14.47 -2.52
CA GLN A 111 13.23 -13.98 -3.52
C GLN A 111 12.59 -12.88 -4.40
N GLU A 112 11.37 -13.08 -4.86
CA GLU A 112 10.64 -12.08 -5.66
C GLU A 112 10.38 -10.78 -4.88
N LEU A 113 10.14 -10.88 -3.56
CA LEU A 113 10.05 -9.75 -2.65
C LEU A 113 11.39 -9.01 -2.55
N LYS A 114 12.52 -9.72 -2.37
CA LYS A 114 13.86 -9.11 -2.39
C LYS A 114 14.16 -8.37 -3.69
N GLU A 115 13.63 -8.86 -4.80
CA GLU A 115 13.76 -8.26 -6.13
C GLU A 115 12.79 -7.09 -6.37
N MET A 116 11.90 -6.79 -5.41
CA MET A 116 10.86 -5.75 -5.49
C MET A 116 9.95 -5.92 -6.71
N SER A 117 9.56 -7.16 -6.99
CA SER A 117 8.78 -7.51 -8.19
C SER A 117 7.31 -7.08 -8.14
N TYR A 118 6.84 -6.53 -7.02
CA TYR A 118 5.43 -6.27 -6.73
C TYR A 118 5.19 -4.80 -6.36
N GLN A 119 4.07 -4.24 -6.84
CA GLN A 119 3.60 -2.90 -6.45
C GLN A 119 2.69 -2.95 -5.21
N VAL A 120 2.05 -4.09 -4.97
CA VAL A 120 1.13 -4.29 -3.85
C VAL A 120 1.49 -5.58 -3.13
N ILE A 121 1.61 -5.53 -1.81
CA ILE A 121 1.86 -6.70 -0.98
C ILE A 121 0.73 -6.80 0.03
N PHE A 122 -0.10 -7.83 -0.09
CA PHE A 122 -1.09 -8.19 0.91
C PHE A 122 -0.44 -9.09 1.95
N THR A 123 -0.69 -8.84 3.23
CA THR A 123 -0.21 -9.72 4.30
C THR A 123 -1.20 -9.78 5.46
N SER A 124 -1.15 -10.86 6.23
CA SER A 124 -1.96 -10.96 7.44
C SER A 124 -1.29 -10.23 8.62
N PRO A 125 -2.05 -9.81 9.64
CA PRO A 125 -1.48 -9.27 10.87
C PRO A 125 -0.45 -10.21 11.52
N GLU A 126 -0.72 -11.52 11.53
CA GLU A 126 0.19 -12.51 12.11
C GLU A 126 1.53 -12.56 11.37
N MET A 127 1.51 -12.52 10.05
CA MET A 127 2.74 -12.49 9.25
C MET A 127 3.52 -11.19 9.50
N ALA A 128 2.85 -10.04 9.44
CA ALA A 128 3.47 -8.74 9.68
C ALA A 128 4.06 -8.60 11.10
N LEU A 129 3.48 -9.28 12.09
CA LEU A 129 3.94 -9.19 13.48
C LEU A 129 4.96 -10.26 13.86
N LYS A 130 4.83 -11.48 13.34
CA LYS A 130 5.57 -12.66 13.85
C LYS A 130 6.61 -13.20 12.87
N ASN A 131 6.54 -12.89 11.56
CA ASN A 131 7.49 -13.42 10.60
C ASN A 131 8.77 -12.56 10.55
N SER A 132 9.86 -13.06 11.17
CA SER A 132 11.12 -12.31 11.27
C SER A 132 11.78 -12.05 9.92
N GLN A 133 11.61 -12.94 8.93
CA GLN A 133 12.23 -12.79 7.61
C GLN A 133 11.56 -11.68 6.81
N LEU A 134 10.23 -11.66 6.77
CA LEU A 134 9.45 -10.59 6.18
C LEU A 134 9.79 -9.25 6.85
N ASN A 135 9.77 -9.20 8.19
CA ASN A 135 10.02 -7.97 8.93
C ASN A 135 11.44 -7.44 8.70
N SER A 136 12.44 -8.32 8.66
CA SER A 136 13.82 -7.94 8.36
C SER A 136 13.96 -7.37 6.94
N LEU A 137 13.22 -7.93 5.98
CA LEU A 137 13.22 -7.45 4.60
C LEU A 137 12.56 -6.07 4.47
N LEU A 138 11.38 -5.91 5.07
CA LEU A 138 10.64 -4.64 5.04
C LEU A 138 11.37 -3.51 5.76
N ALA A 139 12.19 -3.82 6.78
CA ALA A 139 13.02 -2.87 7.51
C ALA A 139 14.29 -2.43 6.77
N THR A 140 14.56 -2.96 5.56
CA THR A 140 15.75 -2.58 4.80
C THR A 140 15.65 -1.15 4.26
N PRO A 141 16.78 -0.42 4.12
CA PRO A 141 16.79 0.91 3.50
C PRO A 141 16.23 0.92 2.08
N ALA A 142 16.38 -0.20 1.36
CA ALA A 142 15.88 -0.37 0.01
C ALA A 142 14.33 -0.34 0.00
N TYR A 143 13.69 -1.09 0.89
CA TYR A 143 12.23 -1.06 1.07
C TYR A 143 11.71 0.29 1.56
N HIS A 144 12.40 0.93 2.50
CA HIS A 144 12.00 2.25 2.98
C HIS A 144 12.00 3.31 1.86
N LYS A 145 12.91 3.20 0.88
CA LYS A 145 13.00 4.14 -0.25
C LYS A 145 11.86 3.95 -1.27
N CYS A 146 11.36 2.73 -1.43
CA CYS A 146 10.26 2.43 -2.35
C CYS A 146 8.89 2.36 -1.66
N MET A 147 8.80 2.46 -0.33
CA MET A 147 7.53 2.46 0.37
C MET A 147 6.65 3.65 -0.06
N LEU A 148 5.45 3.36 -0.51
CA LEU A 148 4.40 4.34 -0.79
C LEU A 148 3.49 4.52 0.42
N SER A 149 2.98 3.40 0.94
CA SER A 149 2.03 3.39 2.04
C SER A 149 1.96 2.02 2.72
N ILE A 150 1.54 2.04 3.98
CA ILE A 150 1.12 0.85 4.72
C ILE A 150 -0.33 1.07 5.12
N VAL A 151 -1.20 0.16 4.69
CA VAL A 151 -2.63 0.20 4.93
C VAL A 151 -2.98 -0.89 5.92
N VAL A 152 -3.79 -0.54 6.91
CA VAL A 152 -4.37 -1.50 7.85
C VAL A 152 -5.86 -1.57 7.54
N ASP A 153 -6.27 -2.65 6.87
CA ASP A 153 -7.66 -2.92 6.53
C ASP A 153 -8.39 -3.57 7.71
N GLU A 154 -9.69 -3.31 7.82
CA GLU A 154 -10.51 -3.68 8.97
C GLU A 154 -9.86 -3.31 10.32
N ALA A 155 -9.31 -2.08 10.39
CA ALA A 155 -8.62 -1.56 11.58
C ALA A 155 -9.45 -1.61 12.88
N HIS A 156 -10.77 -1.71 12.78
CA HIS A 156 -11.64 -1.94 13.94
C HIS A 156 -11.34 -3.29 14.65
N CYS A 157 -10.74 -4.25 13.96
CA CYS A 157 -10.28 -5.52 14.49
C CYS A 157 -8.93 -5.44 15.23
N ILE A 158 -8.24 -4.29 15.24
CA ILE A 158 -6.95 -4.14 15.95
C ILE A 158 -7.07 -4.48 17.44
N SER A 159 -8.22 -4.17 18.07
CA SER A 159 -8.51 -4.54 19.46
C SER A 159 -8.57 -6.06 19.68
N GLN A 160 -8.78 -6.84 18.61
CA GLN A 160 -8.81 -8.30 18.62
C GLN A 160 -7.47 -8.92 18.18
N TRP A 161 -6.62 -8.17 17.46
CA TRP A 161 -5.31 -8.63 17.01
C TRP A 161 -4.25 -8.63 18.12
N GLY A 162 -4.47 -7.82 19.16
CA GLY A 162 -3.76 -7.92 20.43
C GLY A 162 -4.44 -8.92 21.34
N GLY A 163 -3.75 -10.00 21.71
CA GLY A 163 -4.20 -10.83 22.83
C GLY A 163 -4.20 -10.00 24.12
N ASN A 164 -5.39 -9.62 24.58
CA ASN A 164 -5.71 -8.82 25.77
C ASN A 164 -5.11 -7.40 25.79
N PHE A 165 -5.97 -6.40 25.55
CA PHE A 165 -5.76 -5.02 25.98
C PHE A 165 -6.20 -4.84 27.44
#